data_AF-A0A7G6U580-F1
#
_entry.id   AF-A0A7G6U580-F1
#
_cell.length_a   1.000
_cell.length_b   1.000
_cell.length_c   1.000
_cell.angle_alpha   90.00
_cell.angle_beta   90.00
_cell.angle_gamma   90.00
#
_symmetry.space_group_name_H-M   'P 1'
#
loop_
_entity.id
_entity.type
_entity.pdbx_description
1 polymer ?
#
loop_
_entity_poly.entity_id
_entity_poly.type
_entity_poly.pdbx_seq_one_letter_code
_entity_poly.pdbx_strand_id
1 'polypeptide(L)'
;MIKGELADRGEWIVANIEPNASWPVNAQRVEWRGHVIWVIPLMKKHHPAVAMKVVPGISPSGCEELLMRFVSNLSWVESCGHIVVELSGGSLPAPLGVFREMGTMTCESFDLSYFPEPTDSRALLALALMREGRGLNHPAYSFLSFFRVLEVVFSSKERKAWIEAAIDTVDGYGAQEVVQALRAKGIHDINKHLYESGRCAIAHANKQPIVDPDKPDDLRRLRSEAPLMRALAQKVIEEELGVETRNTVYRKHLHELAGFKEILGTAAVELLVKNEQTSVERMIDIPEINVELFDKPPYEPLKRLVPRGMERDGSKLYIVFSSADETVRFRVCLDFAAERLLFSPFTDVGIMDTGSAASARRVREVRRFEQELFGNGRLRIVDAETRKLISWKSAFIPVNMYQDADGCAAQLAMWDRTAAKRQDYEDRYGARLNWFSRGYSTRIIPKA
;
A
#
# COMPACT_ATOMS: atom_id res chain seq x y z
N MET A 1 1.44 -24.83 -2.16
CA MET A 1 2.61 -25.58 -1.65
C MET A 1 3.10 -24.80 -0.44
N ILE A 2 2.93 -25.36 0.76
CA ILE A 2 3.34 -24.73 2.02
C ILE A 2 4.88 -24.80 2.09
N LYS A 3 5.56 -23.66 2.27
CA LYS A 3 7.03 -23.55 2.36
C LYS A 3 7.41 -22.53 3.43
N GLY A 4 8.63 -22.63 3.98
CA GLY A 4 9.15 -21.70 4.99
C GLY A 4 8.36 -21.75 6.29
N GLU A 5 8.15 -20.60 6.94
CA GLU A 5 7.41 -20.49 8.22
C GLU A 5 5.99 -21.09 8.16
N LEU A 6 5.34 -21.07 6.99
CA LEU A 6 4.01 -21.70 6.84
C LEU A 6 4.07 -23.23 7.00
N ALA A 7 5.23 -23.86 6.81
CA ALA A 7 5.44 -25.29 7.02
C ALA A 7 5.71 -25.65 8.49
N ASP A 8 5.93 -24.65 9.35
CA ASP A 8 6.22 -24.87 10.75
C ASP A 8 4.95 -25.34 11.47
N ARG A 9 5.06 -26.52 12.08
CA ARG A 9 3.97 -27.08 12.88
C ARG A 9 3.68 -26.20 14.09
N GLY A 10 2.41 -26.09 14.43
CA GLY A 10 1.94 -25.43 15.64
C GLY A 10 0.45 -25.21 15.59
N GLU A 11 -0.10 -24.48 16.54
CA GLU A 11 -1.52 -24.18 16.55
C GLU A 11 -1.79 -22.97 15.64
N TRP A 12 -2.43 -23.21 14.50
CA TRP A 12 -2.78 -22.19 13.53
C TRP A 12 -4.27 -21.89 13.57
N ILE A 13 -4.61 -20.62 13.36
CA ILE A 13 -5.97 -20.12 13.13
C ILE A 13 -6.02 -19.58 11.71
N VAL A 14 -7.08 -19.90 10.99
CA VAL A 14 -7.27 -19.61 9.57
C VAL A 14 -8.66 -19.02 9.37
N ALA A 15 -8.75 -17.77 8.91
CA ALA A 15 -9.99 -17.15 8.50
C ALA A 15 -10.21 -17.41 7.01
N ASN A 16 -11.20 -18.25 6.70
CA ASN A 16 -11.54 -18.65 5.34
C ASN A 16 -12.45 -17.60 4.72
N ILE A 17 -12.02 -17.02 3.60
CA ILE A 17 -12.65 -15.85 3.00
C ILE A 17 -13.46 -16.27 1.77
N GLU A 18 -14.62 -15.63 1.60
CA GLU A 18 -15.41 -15.78 0.39
C GLU A 18 -14.68 -15.14 -0.81
N PRO A 19 -14.48 -15.86 -1.93
CA PRO A 19 -13.77 -15.37 -3.11
C PRO A 19 -14.65 -14.41 -3.95
N ASN A 20 -14.93 -13.23 -3.41
CA ASN A 20 -15.73 -12.16 -4.03
C ASN A 20 -14.90 -10.92 -4.47
N ALA A 21 -13.59 -10.95 -4.26
CA ALA A 21 -12.64 -9.90 -4.63
C ALA A 21 -11.36 -10.52 -5.19
N SER A 22 -10.49 -9.69 -5.78
CA SER A 22 -9.14 -10.13 -6.19
C SER A 22 -8.37 -10.66 -5.00
N TRP A 23 -7.62 -11.75 -5.21
CA TRP A 23 -6.82 -12.37 -4.16
C TRP A 23 -5.38 -12.69 -4.64
N PRO A 24 -4.36 -12.60 -3.76
CA PRO A 24 -2.99 -12.91 -4.12
C PRO A 24 -2.78 -14.35 -4.60
N VAL A 25 -1.94 -14.51 -5.63
CA VAL A 25 -1.43 -15.83 -6.07
C VAL A 25 -0.16 -16.24 -5.33
N ASN A 26 0.49 -15.30 -4.64
CA ASN A 26 1.66 -15.52 -3.81
C ASN A 26 1.33 -15.40 -2.33
N ALA A 27 2.01 -16.17 -1.49
CA ALA A 27 1.90 -16.02 -0.05
C ALA A 27 2.55 -14.70 0.39
N GLN A 28 1.90 -13.98 1.30
CA GLN A 28 2.40 -12.71 1.80
C GLN A 28 2.47 -12.73 3.33
N ARG A 29 3.67 -12.49 3.87
CA ARG A 29 3.92 -12.30 5.30
C ARG A 29 3.65 -10.83 5.65
N VAL A 30 2.84 -10.59 6.67
CA VAL A 30 2.47 -9.24 7.12
C VAL A 30 2.72 -9.16 8.62
N GLU A 31 3.54 -8.19 9.03
CA GLU A 31 3.65 -7.83 10.44
C GLU A 31 2.59 -6.78 10.73
N TRP A 32 1.69 -7.09 11.66
CA TRP A 32 0.59 -6.22 12.03
C TRP A 32 0.38 -6.28 13.53
N ARG A 33 0.42 -5.12 14.21
CA ARG A 33 0.34 -5.02 15.68
C ARG A 33 1.36 -5.91 16.42
N GLY A 34 2.57 -6.03 15.88
CA GLY A 34 3.64 -6.86 16.46
C GLY A 34 3.44 -8.37 16.27
N HIS A 35 2.46 -8.81 15.48
CA HIS A 35 2.20 -10.21 15.19
C HIS A 35 2.33 -10.51 13.71
N VAL A 36 2.74 -11.74 13.40
CA VAL A 36 2.87 -12.21 12.02
C VAL A 36 1.56 -12.81 11.57
N ILE A 37 1.00 -12.26 10.50
CA ILE A 37 -0.19 -12.75 9.80
C ILE A 37 0.22 -13.09 8.38
N TRP A 38 -0.32 -14.19 7.88
CA TRP A 38 -0.08 -14.67 6.53
C TRP A 38 -1.33 -14.52 5.68
N VAL A 39 -1.17 -13.91 4.50
CA VAL A 39 -2.14 -14.04 3.43
C VAL A 39 -1.82 -15.33 2.67
N ILE A 40 -2.73 -16.28 2.74
CA ILE A 40 -2.59 -17.57 2.07
C ILE A 40 -2.97 -17.40 0.60
N PRO A 41 -2.13 -17.83 -0.35
CA PRO A 41 -2.39 -17.63 -1.77
C PRO A 41 -3.63 -18.40 -2.23
N LEU A 42 -4.20 -17.94 -3.34
CA LEU A 42 -5.31 -18.62 -3.99
C LEU A 42 -4.95 -20.08 -4.36
N MET A 43 -5.85 -21.02 -4.05
CA MET A 43 -5.71 -22.43 -4.36
C MET A 43 -6.96 -22.96 -5.07
N LYS A 44 -6.79 -23.89 -6.03
CA LYS A 44 -7.88 -24.36 -6.92
C LYS A 44 -9.10 -24.99 -6.21
N LYS A 45 -8.97 -25.43 -4.95
CA LYS A 45 -10.02 -26.19 -4.23
C LYS A 45 -10.15 -25.77 -2.77
N HIS A 46 -9.65 -24.60 -2.42
CA HIS A 46 -9.73 -24.10 -1.05
C HIS A 46 -10.14 -22.64 -1.06
N HIS A 47 -10.75 -22.19 0.03
CA HIS A 47 -11.00 -20.79 0.24
C HIS A 47 -9.68 -19.99 0.22
N PRO A 48 -9.67 -18.77 -0.37
CA PRO A 48 -8.72 -17.75 0.04
C PRO A 48 -8.73 -17.61 1.55
N ALA A 49 -7.58 -17.32 2.16
CA ALA A 49 -7.55 -17.22 3.61
C ALA A 49 -6.46 -16.29 4.12
N VAL A 50 -6.66 -15.80 5.33
CA VAL A 50 -5.57 -15.27 6.15
C VAL A 50 -5.37 -16.18 7.34
N ALA A 51 -4.13 -16.33 7.79
CA ALA A 51 -3.79 -17.25 8.87
C ALA A 51 -2.80 -16.61 9.83
N MET A 52 -2.85 -17.03 11.09
CA MET A 52 -1.83 -16.72 12.07
C MET A 52 -1.60 -17.91 12.99
N LYS A 53 -0.39 -18.03 13.51
CA LYS A 53 -0.08 -19.00 14.56
C LYS A 53 -0.53 -18.40 15.90
N VAL A 54 -1.10 -19.23 16.78
CA VAL A 54 -1.48 -18.81 18.13
C VAL A 54 -0.25 -18.27 18.84
N VAL A 55 -0.38 -17.07 19.38
CA VAL A 55 0.71 -16.35 20.03
C VAL A 55 0.76 -16.79 21.50
N PRO A 56 1.92 -17.24 22.02
CA PRO A 56 2.05 -17.56 23.43
C PRO A 56 1.63 -16.39 24.32
N GLY A 57 0.77 -16.66 25.30
CA GLY A 57 0.25 -15.65 26.23
C GLY A 57 -1.04 -14.94 25.76
N ILE A 58 -1.49 -15.15 24.52
CA ILE A 58 -2.79 -14.69 24.03
C ILE A 58 -3.74 -15.90 23.96
N SER A 59 -5.00 -15.73 24.38
CA SER A 59 -5.98 -16.81 24.24
C SER A 59 -6.25 -17.12 22.76
N PRO A 60 -6.67 -18.35 22.42
CA PRO A 60 -7.07 -18.68 21.05
C PRO A 60 -8.15 -17.72 20.51
N SER A 61 -9.18 -17.43 21.30
CA SER A 61 -10.22 -16.45 20.95
C SER A 61 -9.70 -15.03 20.74
N GLY A 62 -8.67 -14.62 21.48
CA GLY A 62 -8.01 -13.34 21.27
C GLY A 62 -7.24 -13.28 19.95
N CYS A 63 -6.65 -14.40 19.55
CA CYS A 63 -6.02 -14.54 18.22
C CYS A 63 -7.07 -14.55 17.10
N GLU A 64 -8.22 -15.23 17.29
CA GLU A 64 -9.35 -15.17 16.35
C GLU A 64 -9.83 -13.73 16.17
N GLU A 65 -10.03 -12.99 17.27
CA GLU A 65 -10.44 -11.58 17.21
C GLU A 65 -9.40 -10.72 16.48
N LEU A 66 -8.11 -10.93 16.75
CA LEU A 66 -7.03 -10.25 16.06
C LEU A 66 -7.05 -10.51 14.56
N LEU A 67 -7.22 -11.77 14.16
CA LEU A 67 -7.33 -12.16 12.76
C LEU A 67 -8.57 -11.54 12.09
N MET A 68 -9.71 -11.51 12.78
CA MET A 68 -10.93 -10.86 12.28
C MET A 68 -10.76 -9.34 12.10
N ARG A 69 -10.06 -8.68 13.02
CA ARG A 69 -9.73 -7.24 12.90
C ARG A 69 -8.78 -6.98 11.73
N PHE A 70 -7.82 -7.86 11.49
CA PHE A 70 -6.95 -7.79 10.31
C PHE A 70 -7.77 -7.85 9.02
N VAL A 71 -8.71 -8.79 8.90
CA VAL A 71 -9.59 -8.89 7.71
C VAL A 71 -10.45 -7.64 7.53
N SER A 72 -10.95 -7.03 8.62
CA SER A 72 -11.68 -5.75 8.55
C SER A 72 -10.82 -4.60 8.03
N ASN A 73 -9.57 -4.49 8.48
CA ASN A 73 -8.64 -3.48 7.95
C ASN A 73 -8.28 -3.75 6.49
N LEU A 74 -8.06 -5.01 6.11
CA LEU A 74 -7.82 -5.38 4.72
C LEU A 74 -9.00 -4.99 3.81
N SER A 75 -10.22 -5.31 4.25
CA SER A 75 -11.46 -4.94 3.58
C SER A 75 -11.65 -3.41 3.47
N TRP A 76 -11.18 -2.67 4.48
CA TRP A 76 -11.19 -1.21 4.44
C TRP A 76 -10.24 -0.66 3.36
N VAL A 77 -8.98 -1.12 3.37
CA VAL A 77 -7.92 -0.68 2.45
C VAL A 77 -8.23 -1.05 1.00
N GLU A 78 -8.71 -2.27 0.76
CA GLU A 78 -9.06 -2.78 -0.57
C GLU A 78 -10.46 -2.33 -1.04
N SER A 79 -11.20 -1.58 -0.22
CA SER A 79 -12.53 -1.05 -0.55
C SER A 79 -13.54 -2.12 -0.99
N CYS A 80 -13.38 -3.35 -0.51
CA CYS A 80 -14.21 -4.51 -0.83
C CYS A 80 -14.74 -5.18 0.45
N GLY A 81 -15.59 -6.21 0.35
CA GLY A 81 -16.15 -6.89 1.52
C GLY A 81 -15.61 -8.31 1.68
N HIS A 82 -14.54 -8.50 2.45
CA HIS A 82 -14.00 -9.83 2.71
C HIS A 82 -14.84 -10.56 3.77
N ILE A 83 -15.81 -11.37 3.32
CA ILE A 83 -16.64 -12.19 4.21
C ILE A 83 -15.83 -13.38 4.69
N VAL A 84 -15.76 -13.56 6.00
CA VAL A 84 -15.20 -14.78 6.61
C VAL A 84 -16.32 -15.80 6.70
N VAL A 85 -16.17 -16.90 5.95
CA VAL A 85 -17.13 -18.01 5.91
C VAL A 85 -17.04 -18.82 7.19
N GLU A 86 -15.82 -19.09 7.67
CA GLU A 86 -15.57 -19.94 8.82
C GLU A 86 -14.14 -19.71 9.35
N LEU A 87 -13.98 -19.84 10.67
CA LEU A 87 -12.66 -19.93 11.30
C LEU A 87 -12.27 -21.41 11.42
N SER A 88 -11.14 -21.78 10.82
CA SER A 88 -10.58 -23.13 10.93
C SER A 88 -9.17 -23.07 11.50
N GLY A 89 -8.54 -24.23 11.67
CA GLY A 89 -7.22 -24.28 12.26
C GLY A 89 -6.67 -25.68 12.40
N GLY A 90 -5.50 -25.77 13.02
CA GLY A 90 -4.85 -27.04 13.33
C GLY A 90 -3.33 -26.94 13.28
N SER A 91 -2.67 -28.10 13.08
CA SER A 91 -1.20 -28.19 13.10
C SER A 91 -0.49 -27.40 11.98
N LEU A 92 -1.22 -27.01 10.93
CA LEU A 92 -0.77 -26.26 9.76
C LEU A 92 -1.88 -25.29 9.34
N PRO A 93 -1.56 -24.18 8.64
CA PRO A 93 -2.54 -23.21 8.17
C PRO A 93 -3.26 -23.73 6.92
N ALA A 94 -4.12 -24.73 7.11
CA ALA A 94 -4.89 -25.36 6.04
C ALA A 94 -6.26 -24.67 5.90
N PRO A 95 -6.53 -23.96 4.79
CA PRO A 95 -7.85 -23.42 4.54
C PRO A 95 -8.86 -24.53 4.23
N LEU A 96 -10.14 -24.22 4.43
CA LEU A 96 -11.25 -25.12 4.13
C LEU A 96 -11.37 -25.39 2.64
N GLY A 97 -11.71 -26.63 2.33
CA GLY A 97 -11.99 -27.04 0.96
C GLY A 97 -13.27 -26.39 0.43
N VAL A 98 -13.25 -25.98 -0.83
CA VAL A 98 -14.42 -25.46 -1.55
C VAL A 98 -14.54 -26.14 -2.90
N PHE A 99 -15.76 -26.53 -3.25
CA PHE A 99 -16.07 -27.05 -4.57
C PHE A 99 -16.47 -25.89 -5.48
N ARG A 100 -15.56 -25.44 -6.35
CA ARG A 100 -15.81 -24.33 -7.28
C ARG A 100 -15.21 -24.62 -8.65
N GLU A 101 -15.99 -24.36 -9.70
CA GLU A 101 -15.56 -24.52 -11.10
C GLU A 101 -15.16 -23.19 -11.76
N MET A 102 -15.65 -22.04 -11.26
CA MET A 102 -15.38 -20.73 -11.84
C MET A 102 -14.12 -20.04 -11.28
N GLY A 103 -13.46 -19.26 -12.13
CA GLY A 103 -12.25 -18.50 -11.80
C GLY A 103 -12.49 -17.42 -10.75
N THR A 104 -11.45 -17.15 -9.94
CA THR A 104 -11.42 -16.04 -8.99
C THR A 104 -10.52 -14.94 -9.56
N MET A 105 -10.86 -13.68 -9.34
CA MET A 105 -9.97 -12.57 -9.71
C MET A 105 -8.65 -12.69 -8.94
N THR A 106 -7.54 -12.42 -9.60
CA THR A 106 -6.21 -12.59 -9.02
C THR A 106 -5.43 -11.28 -9.01
N CYS A 107 -4.55 -11.14 -8.03
CA CYS A 107 -3.46 -10.16 -8.02
C CYS A 107 -2.16 -10.87 -7.64
N GLU A 108 -1.01 -10.23 -7.86
CA GLU A 108 0.29 -10.79 -7.45
C GLU A 108 0.42 -10.79 -5.92
N SER A 109 0.08 -9.66 -5.29
CA SER A 109 0.15 -9.40 -3.85
C SER A 109 -0.81 -8.28 -3.45
N PHE A 110 -1.12 -8.15 -2.16
CA PHE A 110 -1.79 -6.95 -1.64
C PHE A 110 -0.77 -5.84 -1.39
N ASP A 111 -1.13 -4.61 -1.77
CA ASP A 111 -0.36 -3.44 -1.38
C ASP A 111 -0.82 -2.90 -0.03
N LEU A 112 -0.10 -3.31 1.01
CA LEU A 112 -0.36 -2.92 2.39
C LEU A 112 0.58 -1.78 2.85
N SER A 113 1.10 -0.97 1.92
CA SER A 113 1.94 0.19 2.25
C SER A 113 1.19 1.25 3.07
N TYR A 114 -0.14 1.27 2.96
CA TYR A 114 -1.04 1.93 3.90
C TYR A 114 -1.94 0.89 4.54
N PHE A 115 -1.78 0.67 5.84
CA PHE A 115 -2.58 -0.30 6.59
C PHE A 115 -2.83 0.24 8.01
N PRO A 116 -3.97 0.94 8.23
CA PRO A 116 -4.19 1.65 9.48
C PRO A 116 -4.37 0.67 10.65
N GLU A 117 -3.93 1.08 11.84
CA GLU A 117 -4.02 0.28 13.07
C GLU A 117 -4.89 0.93 14.16
N PRO A 118 -6.16 1.28 13.90
CA PRO A 118 -6.97 2.07 14.83
C PRO A 118 -7.15 1.41 16.20
N THR A 119 -6.88 2.14 17.27
CA THR A 119 -7.01 1.63 18.65
C THR A 119 -8.38 1.90 19.27
N ASP A 120 -9.16 2.84 18.75
CA ASP A 120 -10.54 3.10 19.19
C ASP A 120 -11.42 1.88 18.90
N SER A 121 -12.11 1.38 19.94
CA SER A 121 -13.04 0.26 19.82
C SER A 121 -14.20 0.57 18.88
N ARG A 122 -14.64 1.83 18.82
CA ARG A 122 -15.67 2.29 17.87
C ARG A 122 -15.18 2.22 16.43
N ALA A 123 -13.94 2.62 16.17
CA ALA A 123 -13.31 2.47 14.86
C ALA A 123 -13.21 1.00 14.45
N LEU A 124 -12.74 0.13 15.34
CA LEU A 124 -12.65 -1.32 15.07
C LEU A 124 -14.02 -1.93 14.74
N LEU A 125 -15.07 -1.58 15.50
CA LEU A 125 -16.43 -2.04 15.25
C LEU A 125 -17.00 -1.48 13.93
N ALA A 126 -16.78 -0.19 13.66
CA ALA A 126 -17.20 0.46 12.42
C ALA A 126 -16.57 -0.20 11.18
N LEU A 127 -15.28 -0.54 11.23
CA LEU A 127 -14.61 -1.26 10.15
C LEU A 127 -15.16 -2.68 9.95
N ALA A 128 -15.48 -3.38 11.04
CA ALA A 128 -16.11 -4.70 10.97
C ALA A 128 -17.51 -4.65 10.32
N LEU A 129 -18.33 -3.66 10.69
CA LEU A 129 -19.62 -3.40 10.06
C LEU A 129 -19.46 -2.98 8.59
N MET A 130 -18.47 -2.14 8.28
CA MET A 130 -18.19 -1.75 6.89
C MET A 130 -17.81 -2.95 6.02
N ARG A 131 -16.97 -3.86 6.53
CA ARG A 131 -16.62 -5.13 5.88
C ARG A 131 -17.86 -5.97 5.61
N GLU A 132 -18.70 -6.17 6.63
CA GLU A 132 -19.94 -6.92 6.52
C GLU A 132 -20.87 -6.30 5.47
N GLY A 133 -21.15 -5.00 5.57
CA GLY A 133 -22.03 -4.29 4.63
C GLY A 133 -21.56 -4.38 3.17
N ARG A 134 -20.25 -4.29 2.94
CA ARG A 134 -19.64 -4.43 1.60
C ARG A 134 -19.68 -5.86 1.06
N GLY A 135 -19.66 -6.86 1.93
CA GLY A 135 -19.56 -8.27 1.53
C GLY A 135 -20.90 -8.98 1.41
N LEU A 136 -21.93 -8.49 2.11
CA LEU A 136 -23.28 -9.05 2.05
C LEU A 136 -23.90 -8.93 0.65
N ASN A 137 -24.36 -10.06 0.12
CA ASN A 137 -25.15 -10.10 -1.11
C ASN A 137 -26.66 -9.89 -0.86
N HIS A 138 -27.01 -8.98 0.05
CA HIS A 138 -28.41 -8.67 0.36
C HIS A 138 -28.58 -7.17 0.66
N PRO A 139 -29.27 -6.39 -0.19
CA PRO A 139 -29.24 -4.92 -0.11
C PRO A 139 -29.80 -4.38 1.21
N ALA A 140 -30.79 -5.04 1.81
CA ALA A 140 -31.33 -4.61 3.10
C ALA A 140 -30.33 -4.79 4.24
N TYR A 141 -29.61 -5.91 4.30
CA TYR A 141 -28.66 -6.16 5.37
C TYR A 141 -27.37 -5.38 5.16
N SER A 142 -26.94 -5.18 3.92
CA SER A 142 -25.88 -4.23 3.58
C SER A 142 -26.22 -2.82 4.04
N PHE A 143 -27.42 -2.33 3.71
CA PHE A 143 -27.90 -1.02 4.13
C PHE A 143 -27.90 -0.89 5.67
N LEU A 144 -28.44 -1.89 6.36
CA LEU A 144 -28.49 -1.89 7.82
C LEU A 144 -27.08 -1.88 8.44
N SER A 145 -26.14 -2.66 7.89
CA SER A 145 -24.77 -2.69 8.39
C SER A 145 -24.06 -1.33 8.20
N PHE A 146 -24.24 -0.67 7.04
CA PHE A 146 -23.76 0.71 6.85
C PHE A 146 -24.44 1.72 7.77
N PHE A 147 -25.75 1.60 8.01
CA PHE A 147 -26.45 2.49 8.94
C PHE A 147 -25.94 2.31 10.38
N ARG A 148 -25.64 1.07 10.79
CA ARG A 148 -25.07 0.75 12.11
C ARG A 148 -23.70 1.40 12.31
N VAL A 149 -22.90 1.62 11.27
CA VAL A 149 -21.66 2.40 11.37
C VAL A 149 -21.95 3.79 11.94
N LEU A 150 -23.00 4.48 11.47
CA LEU A 150 -23.37 5.79 11.99
C LEU A 150 -23.92 5.71 13.43
N GLU A 151 -24.60 4.61 13.78
CA GLU A 151 -25.07 4.35 15.16
C GLU A 151 -23.92 4.09 16.14
N VAL A 152 -22.78 3.59 15.67
CA VAL A 152 -21.58 3.42 16.51
C VAL A 152 -20.96 4.77 16.88
N VAL A 153 -21.04 5.75 15.98
CA VAL A 153 -20.40 7.06 16.17
C VAL A 153 -21.30 8.04 16.90
N PHE A 154 -22.60 8.05 16.58
CA PHE A 154 -23.51 9.12 16.99
C PHE A 154 -24.73 8.64 17.76
N SER A 155 -25.20 9.48 18.69
CA SER A 155 -26.57 9.38 19.18
C SER A 155 -27.58 9.72 18.07
N SER A 156 -28.87 9.39 18.28
CA SER A 156 -29.90 9.65 17.26
C SER A 156 -30.03 11.13 16.85
N LYS A 157 -29.81 12.06 17.78
CA LYS A 157 -29.93 13.51 17.51
C LYS A 157 -28.72 14.01 16.73
N GLU A 158 -27.52 13.62 17.15
CA GLU A 158 -26.26 13.98 16.49
C GLU A 158 -26.21 13.42 15.07
N ARG A 159 -26.61 12.15 14.89
CA ARG A 159 -26.65 11.51 13.57
C ARG A 159 -27.53 12.28 12.59
N LYS A 160 -28.71 12.74 13.03
CA LYS A 160 -29.61 13.54 12.19
C LYS A 160 -28.91 14.83 11.72
N ALA A 161 -28.37 15.60 12.66
CA ALA A 161 -27.70 16.86 12.35
C ALA A 161 -26.48 16.64 11.43
N TRP A 162 -25.72 15.58 11.67
CA TRP A 162 -24.55 15.24 10.86
C TRP A 162 -24.93 14.83 9.44
N ILE A 163 -25.94 13.96 9.25
CA ILE A 163 -26.41 13.58 7.90
C ILE A 163 -26.91 14.80 7.14
N GLU A 164 -27.67 15.70 7.80
CA GLU A 164 -28.16 16.93 7.18
C GLU A 164 -27.00 17.83 6.69
N ALA A 165 -25.90 17.91 7.43
CA ALA A 165 -24.71 18.66 7.02
C ALA A 165 -23.88 17.94 5.93
N ALA A 166 -23.82 16.60 5.98
CA ALA A 166 -22.98 15.81 5.09
C ALA A 166 -23.62 15.52 3.72
N ILE A 167 -24.96 15.56 3.60
CA ILE A 167 -25.67 15.02 2.43
C ILE A 167 -25.26 15.67 1.10
N ASP A 168 -24.97 16.96 1.11
CA ASP A 168 -24.60 17.72 -0.10
C ASP A 168 -23.10 17.64 -0.41
N THR A 169 -22.30 17.13 0.52
CA THR A 169 -20.82 17.05 0.38
C THR A 169 -20.31 15.62 0.42
N VAL A 170 -21.19 14.62 0.54
CA VAL A 170 -20.81 13.22 0.56
C VAL A 170 -20.21 12.83 -0.79
N ASP A 171 -18.97 12.34 -0.74
CA ASP A 171 -18.23 11.84 -1.91
C ASP A 171 -18.35 10.30 -1.96
N GLY A 172 -18.29 9.75 -3.17
CA GLY A 172 -18.42 8.32 -3.41
C GLY A 172 -19.21 8.02 -4.68
N TYR A 173 -18.82 6.94 -5.36
CA TYR A 173 -19.44 6.54 -6.61
C TYR A 173 -20.95 6.32 -6.46
N GLY A 174 -21.75 7.10 -7.19
CA GLY A 174 -23.21 7.02 -7.19
C GLY A 174 -23.91 7.75 -6.04
N ALA A 175 -23.18 8.35 -5.09
CA ALA A 175 -23.82 8.92 -3.89
C ALA A 175 -24.63 10.18 -4.20
N GLN A 176 -24.07 11.11 -4.96
CA GLN A 176 -24.75 12.36 -5.34
C GLN A 176 -25.89 12.12 -6.32
N GLU A 177 -25.76 11.15 -7.22
CA GLU A 177 -26.83 10.72 -8.12
C GLU A 177 -28.04 10.20 -7.35
N VAL A 178 -27.81 9.48 -6.24
CA VAL A 178 -28.89 9.02 -5.36
C VAL A 178 -29.56 10.19 -4.65
N VAL A 179 -28.79 11.14 -4.11
CA VAL A 179 -29.33 12.36 -3.47
C VAL A 179 -30.23 13.12 -4.45
N GLN A 180 -29.76 13.33 -5.67
CA GLN A 180 -30.52 14.00 -6.72
C GLN A 180 -31.79 13.22 -7.10
N ALA A 181 -31.69 11.90 -7.24
CA ALA A 181 -32.83 11.04 -7.57
C ALA A 181 -33.89 11.03 -6.45
N LEU A 182 -33.50 11.06 -5.17
CA LEU A 182 -34.42 11.18 -4.05
C LEU A 182 -35.13 12.53 -4.05
N ARG A 183 -34.39 13.63 -4.26
CA ARG A 183 -34.96 14.99 -4.37
C ARG A 183 -35.94 15.10 -5.55
N ALA A 184 -35.61 14.51 -6.70
CA ALA A 184 -36.49 14.47 -7.87
C ALA A 184 -37.80 13.70 -7.62
N LYS A 185 -37.82 12.76 -6.67
CA LYS A 185 -39.02 12.05 -6.20
C LYS A 185 -39.80 12.82 -5.12
N GLY A 186 -39.41 14.05 -4.80
CA GLY A 186 -40.04 14.87 -3.76
C GLY A 186 -39.57 14.56 -2.33
N ILE A 187 -38.50 13.77 -2.16
CA ILE A 187 -37.94 13.45 -0.85
C ILE A 187 -36.93 14.54 -0.48
N HIS A 188 -37.38 15.52 0.33
CA HIS A 188 -36.53 16.61 0.80
C HIS A 188 -35.82 16.29 2.13
N ASP A 189 -36.51 15.61 3.06
CA ASP A 189 -35.90 15.12 4.31
C ASP A 189 -35.31 13.72 4.09
N ILE A 190 -34.13 13.69 3.46
CA ILE A 190 -33.43 12.44 3.13
C ILE A 190 -33.04 11.68 4.40
N ASN A 191 -32.63 12.35 5.47
CA ASN A 191 -32.30 11.70 6.73
C ASN A 191 -33.51 10.93 7.30
N LYS A 192 -34.67 11.58 7.36
CA LYS A 192 -35.91 10.91 7.81
C LYS A 192 -36.25 9.72 6.93
N HIS A 193 -36.11 9.86 5.60
CA HIS A 193 -36.33 8.75 4.66
C HIS A 193 -35.41 7.56 4.91
N LEU A 194 -34.09 7.80 5.03
CA LEU A 194 -33.11 6.74 5.30
C LEU A 194 -33.38 6.04 6.64
N TYR A 195 -33.85 6.78 7.65
CA TYR A 195 -34.17 6.22 8.95
C TYR A 195 -35.48 5.42 8.95
N GLU A 196 -36.58 5.99 8.44
CA GLU A 196 -37.91 5.36 8.49
C GLU A 196 -38.03 4.26 7.44
N SER A 197 -37.84 4.60 6.16
CA SER A 197 -37.99 3.70 5.00
C SER A 197 -36.79 2.77 4.82
N GLY A 198 -35.64 3.08 5.42
CA GLY A 198 -34.47 2.21 5.45
C GLY A 198 -34.39 1.45 6.77
N ARG A 199 -33.66 2.01 7.73
CA ARG A 199 -33.29 1.34 8.99
C ARG A 199 -34.49 0.72 9.72
N CYS A 200 -35.56 1.48 9.95
CA CYS A 200 -36.73 1.01 10.70
C CYS A 200 -37.53 -0.03 9.90
N ALA A 201 -37.75 0.19 8.61
CA ALA A 201 -38.50 -0.73 7.76
C ALA A 201 -37.82 -2.10 7.58
N ILE A 202 -36.49 -2.13 7.63
CA ILE A 202 -35.71 -3.38 7.58
C ILE A 202 -35.74 -4.09 8.94
N ALA A 203 -35.67 -3.35 10.05
CA ALA A 203 -35.50 -3.92 11.38
C ALA A 203 -36.81 -4.39 12.04
N HIS A 204 -37.96 -3.81 11.69
CA HIS A 204 -39.23 -4.06 12.37
C HIS A 204 -40.26 -4.72 11.45
N ALA A 205 -40.61 -5.97 11.73
CA ALA A 205 -41.62 -6.71 10.96
C ALA A 205 -43.08 -6.40 11.38
N ASN A 206 -43.29 -5.67 12.47
CA ASN A 206 -44.62 -5.40 13.05
C ASN A 206 -45.10 -3.96 12.85
N LYS A 207 -44.36 -3.13 12.10
CA LYS A 207 -44.65 -1.71 11.88
C LYS A 207 -44.44 -1.33 10.43
N GLN A 208 -45.30 -0.46 9.90
CA GLN A 208 -45.13 0.14 8.59
C GLN A 208 -44.25 1.41 8.68
N PRO A 209 -43.46 1.74 7.65
CA PRO A 209 -43.20 0.91 6.47
C PRO A 209 -42.37 -0.35 6.83
N ILE A 210 -42.55 -1.45 6.10
CA ILE A 210 -41.77 -2.70 6.20
C ILE A 210 -41.08 -2.98 4.87
N VAL A 211 -39.90 -3.62 4.90
CA VAL A 211 -39.24 -4.18 3.72
C VAL A 211 -39.63 -5.65 3.59
N ASP A 212 -40.42 -5.96 2.57
CA ASP A 212 -40.85 -7.32 2.28
C ASP A 212 -39.85 -7.99 1.30
N PRO A 213 -39.16 -9.07 1.68
CA PRO A 213 -38.23 -9.76 0.79
C PRO A 213 -38.91 -10.37 -0.45
N ASP A 214 -40.22 -10.63 -0.39
CA ASP A 214 -41.00 -11.15 -1.52
C ASP A 214 -41.55 -10.03 -2.41
N LYS A 215 -41.27 -8.75 -2.08
CA LYS A 215 -41.61 -7.58 -2.89
C LYS A 215 -40.36 -6.99 -3.56
N PRO A 216 -40.12 -7.29 -4.86
CA PRO A 216 -38.88 -6.90 -5.53
C PRO A 216 -38.60 -5.40 -5.54
N ASP A 217 -39.63 -4.56 -5.52
CA ASP A 217 -39.47 -3.10 -5.52
C ASP A 217 -38.81 -2.57 -4.25
N ASP A 218 -39.02 -3.22 -3.10
CA ASP A 218 -38.39 -2.82 -1.85
C ASP A 218 -36.88 -3.08 -1.92
N LEU A 219 -36.47 -4.24 -2.45
CA LEU A 219 -35.07 -4.58 -2.65
C LEU A 219 -34.40 -3.74 -3.75
N ARG A 220 -35.10 -3.45 -4.85
CA ARG A 220 -34.60 -2.55 -5.90
C ARG A 220 -34.36 -1.14 -5.38
N ARG A 221 -35.30 -0.61 -4.59
CA ARG A 221 -35.14 0.70 -3.93
C ARG A 221 -33.91 0.70 -3.04
N LEU A 222 -33.77 -0.26 -2.13
CA LEU A 222 -32.61 -0.33 -1.23
C LEU A 222 -31.29 -0.49 -1.98
N ARG A 223 -31.26 -1.28 -3.05
CA ARG A 223 -30.08 -1.40 -3.91
C ARG A 223 -29.75 -0.06 -4.59
N SER A 224 -30.76 0.70 -5.02
CA SER A 224 -30.55 2.03 -5.60
C SER A 224 -30.07 3.06 -4.58
N GLU A 225 -30.46 2.93 -3.31
CA GLU A 225 -30.08 3.86 -2.23
C GLU A 225 -28.76 3.46 -1.52
N ALA A 226 -28.30 2.22 -1.68
CA ALA A 226 -27.10 1.68 -1.04
C ALA A 226 -25.81 2.49 -1.28
N PRO A 227 -25.55 3.06 -2.49
CA PRO A 227 -24.36 3.89 -2.72
C PRO A 227 -24.25 5.07 -1.75
N LEU A 228 -25.36 5.76 -1.49
CA LEU A 228 -25.42 6.87 -0.55
C LEU A 228 -25.13 6.41 0.88
N MET A 229 -25.80 5.35 1.34
CA MET A 229 -25.63 4.85 2.71
C MET A 229 -24.19 4.37 2.96
N ARG A 230 -23.59 3.68 1.99
CA ARG A 230 -22.18 3.27 2.03
C ARG A 230 -21.23 4.48 2.08
N ALA A 231 -21.50 5.52 1.29
CA ALA A 231 -20.67 6.72 1.25
C ALA A 231 -20.74 7.51 2.56
N LEU A 232 -21.93 7.65 3.16
CA LEU A 232 -22.08 8.24 4.49
C LEU A 232 -21.34 7.44 5.57
N ALA A 233 -21.44 6.11 5.54
CA ALA A 233 -20.72 5.23 6.46
C ALA A 233 -19.19 5.33 6.30
N GLN A 234 -18.70 5.46 5.07
CA GLN A 234 -17.28 5.70 4.84
C GLN A 234 -16.85 7.07 5.37
N LYS A 235 -17.59 8.13 5.04
CA LYS A 235 -17.28 9.51 5.42
C LYS A 235 -17.21 9.67 6.94
N VAL A 236 -18.14 9.05 7.69
CA VAL A 236 -18.11 9.13 9.16
C VAL A 236 -16.89 8.40 9.76
N ILE A 237 -16.46 7.28 9.19
CA ILE A 237 -15.24 6.59 9.62
C ILE A 237 -14.00 7.47 9.39
N GLU A 238 -13.93 8.17 8.25
CA GLU A 238 -12.81 9.05 7.94
C GLU A 238 -12.78 10.31 8.82
N GLU A 239 -13.93 11.00 8.96
CA GLU A 239 -13.99 12.32 9.61
C GLU A 239 -14.05 12.23 11.15
N GLU A 240 -14.81 11.27 11.69
CA GLU A 240 -15.08 11.21 13.14
C GLU A 240 -14.22 10.18 13.87
N LEU A 241 -13.80 9.12 13.17
CA LEU A 241 -12.97 8.06 13.74
C LEU A 241 -11.50 8.16 13.29
N GLY A 242 -11.19 9.08 12.37
CA GLY A 242 -9.83 9.35 11.91
C GLY A 242 -9.18 8.21 11.13
N VAL A 243 -9.97 7.27 10.60
CA VAL A 243 -9.44 6.15 9.81
C VAL A 243 -9.65 6.44 8.33
N GLU A 244 -8.64 6.98 7.68
CA GLU A 244 -8.72 7.34 6.26
C GLU A 244 -8.80 6.12 5.35
N THR A 245 -9.48 6.23 4.22
CA THR A 245 -9.37 5.23 3.14
C THR A 245 -8.04 5.34 2.42
N ARG A 246 -7.64 4.27 1.72
CA ARG A 246 -6.47 4.29 0.83
C ARG A 246 -6.54 5.41 -0.21
N ASN A 247 -7.74 5.69 -0.74
CA ASN A 247 -7.94 6.76 -1.72
C ASN A 247 -7.73 8.16 -1.11
N THR A 248 -8.20 8.39 0.11
CA THR A 248 -7.96 9.66 0.83
C THR A 248 -6.48 9.86 1.11
N VAL A 249 -5.79 8.83 1.62
CA VAL A 249 -4.33 8.88 1.84
C VAL A 249 -3.56 9.11 0.55
N TYR A 250 -4.00 8.49 -0.54
CA TYR A 250 -3.44 8.71 -1.87
C TYR A 250 -3.61 10.18 -2.30
N ARG A 251 -4.81 10.75 -2.18
CA ARG A 251 -5.10 12.14 -2.56
C ARG A 251 -4.33 13.17 -1.72
N LYS A 252 -4.10 12.88 -0.44
CA LYS A 252 -3.37 13.76 0.48
C LYS A 252 -1.84 13.62 0.39
N HIS A 253 -1.32 12.62 -0.32
CA HIS A 253 0.11 12.34 -0.47
C HIS A 253 0.90 12.14 0.85
N LEU A 254 0.23 11.95 2.00
CA LEU A 254 0.85 11.89 3.33
C LEU A 254 1.97 10.85 3.44
N HIS A 255 1.93 9.82 2.60
CA HIS A 255 2.89 8.74 2.55
C HIS A 255 4.20 9.08 1.84
N GLU A 256 4.23 10.10 0.98
CA GLU A 256 5.42 10.44 0.19
C GLU A 256 6.54 10.99 1.09
N LEU A 257 6.20 11.64 2.22
CA LEU A 257 7.15 12.27 3.14
C LEU A 257 7.13 11.73 4.58
N ALA A 258 6.24 10.79 4.92
CA ALA A 258 6.00 10.35 6.29
C ALA A 258 7.28 9.94 7.06
N GLY A 259 8.07 9.00 6.51
CA GLY A 259 9.30 8.55 7.17
C GLY A 259 10.40 9.61 7.18
N PHE A 260 10.47 10.47 6.16
CA PHE A 260 11.39 11.61 6.18
C PHE A 260 11.03 12.62 7.28
N LYS A 261 9.74 12.87 7.53
CA LYS A 261 9.31 13.73 8.66
C LYS A 261 9.72 13.14 10.01
N GLU A 262 9.65 11.82 10.16
CA GLU A 262 10.12 11.14 11.37
C GLU A 262 11.62 11.30 11.55
N ILE A 263 12.41 11.07 10.50
CA ILE A 263 13.88 11.21 10.50
C ILE A 263 14.31 12.66 10.80
N LEU A 264 13.66 13.65 10.19
CA LEU A 264 13.96 15.07 10.38
C LEU A 264 13.51 15.59 11.75
N GLY A 265 12.44 15.01 12.29
CA GLY A 265 11.79 15.44 13.53
C GLY A 265 10.93 16.70 13.37
N THR A 266 9.93 16.83 14.25
CA THR A 266 8.88 17.86 14.16
C THR A 266 9.41 19.28 14.03
N ALA A 267 10.43 19.65 14.83
CA ALA A 267 10.99 20.99 14.81
C ALA A 267 11.63 21.37 13.45
N ALA A 268 12.32 20.43 12.80
CA ALA A 268 12.92 20.69 11.49
C ALA A 268 11.85 20.78 10.39
N VAL A 269 10.84 19.91 10.46
CA VAL A 269 9.70 19.91 9.54
C VAL A 269 8.92 21.23 9.62
N GLU A 270 8.64 21.73 10.83
CA GLU A 270 7.94 23.00 11.02
C GLU A 270 8.69 24.18 10.40
N LEU A 271 10.03 24.23 10.56
CA LEU A 271 10.87 25.25 9.94
C LEU A 271 10.86 25.18 8.41
N LEU A 272 10.86 23.96 7.85
CA LEU A 272 10.77 23.74 6.40
C LEU A 272 9.41 24.17 5.86
N VAL A 273 8.32 23.85 6.56
CA VAL A 273 6.96 24.25 6.18
C VAL A 273 6.77 25.76 6.23
N LYS A 274 7.30 26.43 7.26
CA LYS A 274 7.20 27.89 7.43
C LYS A 274 8.22 28.68 6.63
N ASN A 275 9.15 28.00 5.96
CA ASN A 275 10.29 28.59 5.28
C ASN A 275 11.14 29.51 6.18
N GLU A 276 11.30 29.14 7.45
CA GLU A 276 12.09 29.90 8.42
C GLU A 276 13.56 29.44 8.40
N GLN A 277 14.50 30.38 8.52
CA GLN A 277 15.91 30.07 8.72
C GLN A 277 16.17 29.65 10.16
N THR A 278 17.03 28.65 10.35
CA THR A 278 17.51 28.26 11.67
C THR A 278 18.94 28.76 11.86
N SER A 279 19.27 29.20 13.07
CA SER A 279 20.63 29.63 13.44
C SER A 279 21.50 28.48 13.94
N VAL A 280 20.95 27.27 14.05
CA VAL A 280 21.63 26.07 14.56
C VAL A 280 21.74 25.02 13.46
N GLU A 281 22.95 24.76 12.96
CA GLU A 281 23.22 23.56 12.16
C GLU A 281 22.94 22.32 13.01
N ARG A 282 21.74 21.75 12.88
CA ARG A 282 21.47 20.41 13.40
C ARG A 282 22.08 19.41 12.42
N MET A 283 22.97 18.57 12.94
CA MET A 283 23.39 17.37 12.24
C MET A 283 22.18 16.43 12.19
N ILE A 284 21.55 16.32 11.02
CA ILE A 284 20.48 15.38 10.76
C ILE A 284 21.13 14.12 10.21
N ASP A 285 20.97 13.01 10.92
CA ASP A 285 21.46 11.72 10.48
C ASP A 285 20.41 11.07 9.57
N ILE A 286 20.69 11.08 8.27
CA ILE A 286 19.86 10.38 7.28
C ILE A 286 20.46 8.98 7.10
N PRO A 287 19.67 7.90 7.25
CA PRO A 287 20.20 6.56 7.12
C PRO A 287 20.63 6.24 5.69
N GLU A 288 21.45 5.19 5.54
CA GLU A 288 21.61 4.52 4.25
C GLU A 288 20.25 4.03 3.75
N ILE A 289 20.00 4.15 2.44
CA ILE A 289 18.73 3.74 1.84
C ILE A 289 18.91 2.65 0.79
N ASN A 290 17.87 1.82 0.63
CA ASN A 290 17.67 1.04 -0.59
C ASN A 290 16.54 1.70 -1.41
N VAL A 291 16.76 1.79 -2.72
CA VAL A 291 15.73 2.24 -3.67
C VAL A 291 15.20 1.03 -4.42
N GLU A 292 13.89 0.82 -4.32
CA GLU A 292 13.21 -0.39 -4.79
C GLU A 292 11.94 -0.02 -5.55
N LEU A 293 11.42 -0.98 -6.31
CA LEU A 293 10.07 -0.92 -6.87
C LEU A 293 9.21 -1.98 -6.18
N PHE A 294 7.96 -1.62 -5.86
CA PHE A 294 7.01 -2.58 -5.29
C PHE A 294 6.84 -3.80 -6.21
N ASP A 295 6.90 -4.99 -5.62
CA ASP A 295 6.77 -6.31 -6.29
C ASP A 295 7.78 -6.55 -7.42
N LYS A 296 8.97 -5.94 -7.34
CA LYS A 296 10.07 -6.19 -8.27
C LYS A 296 11.29 -6.76 -7.55
N PRO A 297 12.10 -7.59 -8.24
CA PRO A 297 13.40 -8.02 -7.71
C PRO A 297 14.29 -6.83 -7.36
N PRO A 298 15.16 -6.96 -6.34
CA PRO A 298 16.03 -5.88 -5.92
C PRO A 298 17.03 -5.48 -7.02
N TYR A 299 17.46 -4.21 -6.99
CA TYR A 299 18.46 -3.66 -7.89
C TYR A 299 19.76 -3.44 -7.13
N GLU A 300 20.75 -4.32 -7.30
CA GLU A 300 22.01 -4.26 -6.55
C GLU A 300 22.69 -2.87 -6.54
N PRO A 301 22.77 -2.12 -7.66
CA PRO A 301 23.42 -0.81 -7.66
C PRO A 301 22.69 0.27 -6.85
N LEU A 302 21.42 0.02 -6.48
CA LEU A 302 20.55 0.93 -5.75
C LEU A 302 20.36 0.51 -4.28
N LYS A 303 21.18 -0.42 -3.80
CA LYS A 303 21.25 -0.77 -2.39
C LYS A 303 22.29 0.07 -1.65
N ARG A 304 22.02 0.29 -0.35
CA ARG A 304 22.95 0.94 0.59
C ARG A 304 23.52 2.25 0.06
N LEU A 305 22.65 3.09 -0.49
CA LEU A 305 23.03 4.40 -0.97
C LEU A 305 23.22 5.33 0.23
N VAL A 306 24.36 6.00 0.27
CA VAL A 306 24.79 6.87 1.38
C VAL A 306 24.39 8.31 1.06
N PRO A 307 23.83 9.08 2.01
CA PRO A 307 23.61 10.51 1.79
C PRO A 307 24.94 11.23 1.60
N ARG A 308 25.06 12.00 0.51
CA ARG A 308 26.27 12.76 0.14
C ARG A 308 26.09 14.27 0.22
N GLY A 309 24.85 14.74 0.12
CA GLY A 309 24.57 16.16 0.17
C GLY A 309 23.10 16.43 0.40
N MET A 310 22.85 17.55 1.08
CA MET A 310 21.52 18.12 1.29
C MET A 310 21.56 19.58 0.90
N GLU A 311 20.56 20.03 0.16
CA GLU A 311 20.40 21.42 -0.26
C GLU A 311 18.96 21.84 0.01
N ARG A 312 18.78 23.01 0.63
CA ARG A 312 17.46 23.56 0.91
C ARG A 312 17.18 24.71 -0.04
N ASP A 313 16.01 24.68 -0.65
CA ASP A 313 15.44 25.79 -1.43
C ASP A 313 14.00 26.04 -0.95
N GLY A 314 13.82 27.06 -0.13
CA GLY A 314 12.51 27.35 0.46
C GLY A 314 11.99 26.21 1.35
N SER A 315 10.81 25.69 0.99
CA SER A 315 10.16 24.51 1.59
C SER A 315 10.61 23.18 1.00
N LYS A 316 11.58 23.19 0.09
CA LYS A 316 12.10 22.00 -0.58
C LYS A 316 13.45 21.59 0.01
N LEU A 317 13.59 20.30 0.27
CA LEU A 317 14.86 19.69 0.66
C LEU A 317 15.31 18.70 -0.42
N TYR A 318 16.39 19.03 -1.10
CA TYR A 318 17.04 18.13 -2.04
C TYR A 318 18.03 17.25 -1.27
N ILE A 319 17.95 15.94 -1.48
CA ILE A 319 18.90 14.99 -0.90
C ILE A 319 19.51 14.20 -2.04
N VAL A 320 20.84 14.08 -2.02
CA VAL A 320 21.62 13.30 -2.97
C VAL A 320 22.19 12.10 -2.24
N PHE A 321 21.88 10.92 -2.73
CA PHE A 321 22.45 9.65 -2.30
C PHE A 321 23.41 9.13 -3.36
N SER A 322 24.46 8.42 -2.96
CA SER A 322 25.36 7.74 -3.88
C SER A 322 25.71 6.34 -3.41
N SER A 323 26.10 5.47 -4.34
CA SER A 323 26.77 4.23 -3.97
C SER A 323 28.11 4.53 -3.29
N ALA A 324 28.65 3.54 -2.54
CA ALA A 324 29.93 3.67 -1.84
C ALA A 324 31.09 4.02 -2.76
N ASP A 325 31.06 3.54 -4.01
CA ASP A 325 32.04 3.81 -5.05
C ASP A 325 31.68 5.00 -5.96
N GLU A 326 30.62 5.75 -5.62
CA GLU A 326 30.18 6.99 -6.28
C GLU A 326 29.82 6.84 -7.77
N THR A 327 29.66 5.61 -8.25
CA THR A 327 29.27 5.34 -9.64
C THR A 327 27.77 5.45 -9.87
N VAL A 328 26.96 5.34 -8.82
CA VAL A 328 25.50 5.53 -8.88
C VAL A 328 25.10 6.71 -8.02
N ARG A 329 24.22 7.55 -8.56
CA ARG A 329 23.64 8.70 -7.86
C ARG A 329 22.12 8.61 -7.93
N PHE A 330 21.47 8.91 -6.82
CA PHE A 330 20.01 9.02 -6.70
C PHE A 330 19.68 10.33 -6.01
N ARG A 331 18.85 11.18 -6.63
CA ARG A 331 18.43 12.46 -6.08
C ARG A 331 16.94 12.41 -5.77
N VAL A 332 16.50 13.02 -4.69
CA VAL A 332 15.08 13.28 -4.41
C VAL A 332 14.91 14.70 -3.92
N CYS A 333 13.72 15.26 -4.16
CA CYS A 333 13.31 16.54 -3.61
C CYS A 333 12.08 16.34 -2.74
N LEU A 334 12.19 16.68 -1.46
CA LEU A 334 11.09 16.64 -0.50
C LEU A 334 10.43 18.02 -0.46
N ASP A 335 9.24 18.18 -1.02
CA ASP A 335 8.47 19.41 -1.00
C ASP A 335 7.46 19.38 0.16
N PHE A 336 7.84 20.00 1.28
CA PHE A 336 7.04 20.01 2.51
C PHE A 336 5.81 20.92 2.43
N ALA A 337 5.78 21.87 1.51
CA ALA A 337 4.60 22.73 1.31
C ALA A 337 3.50 21.98 0.55
N ALA A 338 3.88 21.14 -0.41
CA ALA A 338 2.95 20.36 -1.22
C ALA A 338 2.68 18.94 -0.68
N GLU A 339 3.41 18.51 0.34
CA GLU A 339 3.44 17.11 0.82
C GLU A 339 3.86 16.12 -0.28
N ARG A 340 4.91 16.45 -1.06
CA ARG A 340 5.31 15.66 -2.24
C ARG A 340 6.78 15.24 -2.22
N LEU A 341 7.04 14.01 -2.64
CA LEU A 341 8.35 13.55 -3.09
C LEU A 341 8.47 13.80 -4.59
N LEU A 342 9.22 14.81 -5.00
CA LEU A 342 9.51 15.10 -6.40
C LEU A 342 10.72 14.27 -6.85
N PHE A 343 10.51 13.47 -7.90
CA PHE A 343 11.49 12.56 -8.46
C PHE A 343 11.18 12.34 -9.95
N SER A 344 12.21 12.41 -10.78
CA SER A 344 12.18 12.15 -12.22
C SER A 344 13.17 11.03 -12.56
N PRO A 345 12.71 9.90 -13.12
CA PRO A 345 13.60 8.80 -13.49
C PRO A 345 14.65 9.19 -14.54
N PHE A 346 14.42 10.27 -15.28
CA PHE A 346 15.31 10.71 -16.37
C PHE A 346 16.46 11.59 -15.91
N THR A 347 16.33 12.25 -14.77
CA THR A 347 17.28 13.28 -14.32
C THR A 347 17.81 13.03 -12.93
N ASP A 348 17.06 12.28 -12.11
CA ASP A 348 17.37 12.08 -10.70
C ASP A 348 18.02 10.71 -10.42
N VAL A 349 18.25 9.90 -11.46
CA VAL A 349 19.08 8.69 -11.41
C VAL A 349 20.26 8.87 -12.34
N GLY A 350 21.46 8.68 -11.82
CA GLY A 350 22.70 8.75 -12.57
C GLY A 350 23.52 7.49 -12.39
N ILE A 351 24.15 7.03 -13.48
CA ILE A 351 25.16 5.98 -13.42
C ILE A 351 26.35 6.32 -14.32
N MET A 352 27.55 6.15 -13.78
CA MET A 352 28.81 6.33 -14.48
C MET A 352 29.35 4.98 -14.95
N ASP A 353 29.63 4.85 -16.25
CA ASP A 353 30.28 3.66 -16.79
C ASP A 353 31.81 3.78 -16.72
N THR A 354 32.45 3.01 -15.83
CA THR A 354 33.91 3.02 -15.66
C THR A 354 34.66 2.18 -16.71
N GLY A 355 33.94 1.53 -17.63
CA GLY A 355 34.54 0.68 -18.66
C GLY A 355 34.80 -0.76 -18.23
N SER A 356 34.60 -1.10 -16.95
CA SER A 356 34.75 -2.47 -16.45
C SER A 356 33.54 -3.37 -16.75
N ALA A 357 33.72 -4.68 -16.62
CA ALA A 357 32.64 -5.66 -16.72
C ALA A 357 31.61 -5.47 -15.60
N ALA A 358 32.05 -5.21 -14.38
CA ALA A 358 31.18 -4.93 -13.24
C ALA A 358 30.35 -3.67 -13.46
N SER A 359 30.97 -2.60 -13.98
CA SER A 359 30.27 -1.36 -14.34
C SER A 359 29.16 -1.58 -15.37
N ALA A 360 29.44 -2.34 -16.44
CA ALA A 360 28.43 -2.66 -17.45
C ALA A 360 27.21 -3.40 -16.86
N ARG A 361 27.42 -4.35 -15.93
CA ARG A 361 26.32 -5.03 -15.22
C ARG A 361 25.52 -4.06 -14.35
N ARG A 362 26.18 -3.10 -13.69
CA ARG A 362 25.48 -2.08 -12.89
C ARG A 362 24.66 -1.15 -13.77
N VAL A 363 25.19 -0.71 -14.91
CA VAL A 363 24.43 0.08 -15.90
C VAL A 363 23.20 -0.68 -16.35
N ARG A 364 23.34 -1.97 -16.67
CA ARG A 364 22.20 -2.85 -17.03
C ARG A 364 21.12 -2.88 -15.95
N GLU A 365 21.49 -2.98 -14.68
CA GLU A 365 20.54 -3.01 -13.56
C GLU A 365 19.87 -1.67 -13.31
N VAL A 366 20.59 -0.54 -13.43
CA VAL A 366 19.98 0.81 -13.36
C VAL A 366 19.02 1.04 -14.52
N ARG A 367 19.37 0.61 -15.75
CA ARG A 367 18.43 0.66 -16.88
C ARG A 367 17.20 -0.21 -16.66
N ARG A 368 17.34 -1.40 -16.05
CA ARG A 368 16.18 -2.23 -15.66
C ARG A 368 15.28 -1.46 -14.70
N PHE A 369 15.84 -0.82 -13.67
CA PHE A 369 15.08 0.00 -12.73
C PHE A 369 14.31 1.12 -13.43
N GLU A 370 14.96 1.92 -14.28
CA GLU A 370 14.32 3.02 -15.00
C GLU A 370 13.17 2.51 -15.89
N GLN A 371 13.40 1.41 -16.61
CA GLN A 371 12.41 0.79 -17.49
C GLN A 371 11.22 0.24 -16.69
N GLU A 372 11.45 -0.49 -15.60
CA GLU A 372 10.37 -1.04 -14.78
C GLU A 372 9.62 0.04 -14.01
N LEU A 373 10.29 1.13 -13.63
CA LEU A 373 9.64 2.30 -13.05
C LEU A 373 8.74 2.98 -14.07
N PHE A 374 9.26 3.21 -15.28
CA PHE A 374 8.49 3.79 -16.38
C PHE A 374 7.28 2.93 -16.78
N GLY A 375 7.39 1.60 -16.65
CA GLY A 375 6.32 0.62 -16.84
C GLY A 375 5.32 0.55 -15.67
N ASN A 376 4.92 1.69 -15.11
CA ASN A 376 4.01 1.82 -13.95
C ASN A 376 4.58 1.27 -12.63
N GLY A 377 5.90 1.22 -12.48
CA GLY A 377 6.53 0.85 -11.22
C GLY A 377 6.22 1.86 -10.12
N ARG A 378 6.23 1.38 -8.88
CA ARG A 378 5.97 2.19 -7.68
C ARG A 378 7.22 2.27 -6.85
N LEU A 379 7.79 3.47 -6.78
CA LEU A 379 9.02 3.74 -6.07
C LEU A 379 8.85 3.49 -4.58
N ARG A 380 9.81 2.82 -3.95
CA ARG A 380 9.94 2.68 -2.50
C ARG A 380 11.35 3.05 -2.08
N ILE A 381 11.45 3.84 -1.03
CA ILE A 381 12.68 4.17 -0.33
C ILE A 381 12.55 3.53 1.05
N VAL A 382 13.46 2.62 1.35
CA VAL A 382 13.50 1.90 2.63
C VAL A 382 14.84 2.12 3.29
N ASP A 383 14.83 2.12 4.61
CA ASP A 383 16.05 2.10 5.42
C ASP A 383 16.85 0.83 5.08
N ALA A 384 18.14 0.99 4.83
CA ALA A 384 18.97 -0.10 4.33
C ALA A 384 19.22 -1.20 5.36
N GLU A 385 19.22 -0.85 6.65
CA GLU A 385 19.49 -1.74 7.76
C GLU A 385 18.19 -2.34 8.32
N THR A 386 17.24 -1.48 8.69
CA THR A 386 16.01 -1.89 9.38
C THR A 386 14.91 -2.37 8.43
N ARG A 387 15.05 -2.10 7.11
CA ARG A 387 14.02 -2.36 6.08
C ARG A 387 12.71 -1.59 6.29
N LYS A 388 12.67 -0.66 7.25
CA LYS A 388 11.51 0.21 7.49
C LYS A 388 11.26 1.08 6.26
N LEU A 389 9.98 1.22 5.89
CA LEU A 389 9.57 2.08 4.78
C LEU A 389 9.73 3.55 5.18
N ILE A 390 10.56 4.30 4.44
CA ILE A 390 10.78 5.74 4.65
C ILE A 390 9.81 6.54 3.78
N SER A 391 9.67 6.16 2.52
CA SER A 391 8.83 6.86 1.56
C SER A 391 8.44 5.93 0.41
N TRP A 392 7.30 6.19 -0.21
CA TRP A 392 6.95 5.57 -1.48
C TRP A 392 6.25 6.57 -2.40
N LYS A 393 6.30 6.30 -3.69
CA LYS A 393 5.60 7.05 -4.72
C LYS A 393 4.67 6.12 -5.49
N SER A 394 3.50 6.64 -5.82
CA SER A 394 2.53 5.98 -6.67
C SER A 394 3.09 5.68 -8.07
N ALA A 395 2.35 4.86 -8.83
CA ALA A 395 2.79 4.40 -10.13
C ALA A 395 3.18 5.58 -11.02
N PHE A 396 4.35 5.49 -11.65
CA PHE A 396 4.76 6.48 -12.62
C PHE A 396 3.91 6.29 -13.89
N ILE A 397 3.02 7.23 -14.17
CA ILE A 397 2.16 7.22 -15.37
C ILE A 397 2.75 8.22 -16.37
N PRO A 398 3.45 7.74 -17.42
CA PRO A 398 3.90 8.63 -18.48
C PRO A 398 2.72 9.28 -19.19
N VAL A 399 2.85 10.57 -19.52
CA VAL A 399 1.85 11.32 -20.30
C VAL A 399 2.39 11.56 -21.71
N ASN A 400 1.60 11.26 -22.74
CA ASN A 400 1.96 11.43 -24.16
C ASN A 400 3.20 10.63 -24.62
N MET A 401 3.51 9.52 -23.95
CA MET A 401 4.59 8.62 -24.34
C MET A 401 4.26 7.20 -23.88
N TYR A 402 4.82 6.19 -24.56
CA TYR A 402 4.69 4.78 -24.20
C TYR A 402 6.06 4.12 -24.19
N GLN A 403 6.17 3.01 -23.47
CA GLN A 403 7.41 2.26 -23.40
C GLN A 403 7.56 1.38 -24.64
N ASP A 404 8.67 1.53 -25.37
CA ASP A 404 9.07 0.57 -26.39
C ASP A 404 9.68 -0.66 -25.68
N ALA A 405 8.86 -1.70 -25.49
CA ALA A 405 9.26 -2.92 -24.80
C ALA A 405 10.41 -3.65 -25.51
N ASP A 406 10.38 -3.70 -26.85
CA ASP A 406 11.42 -4.36 -27.65
C ASP A 406 12.73 -3.57 -27.59
N GLY A 407 12.65 -2.24 -27.70
CA GLY A 407 13.80 -1.35 -27.52
C GLY A 407 14.42 -1.47 -26.12
N CYS A 408 13.59 -1.55 -25.08
CA CYS A 408 14.03 -1.76 -23.70
C CYS A 408 14.77 -3.10 -23.54
N ALA A 409 14.19 -4.19 -24.05
CA ALA A 409 14.81 -5.52 -24.02
C ALA A 409 16.13 -5.57 -24.80
N ALA A 410 16.18 -4.94 -25.98
CA ALA A 410 17.39 -4.84 -26.79
C ALA A 410 18.51 -4.06 -26.07
N GLN A 411 18.15 -3.00 -25.33
CA GLN A 411 19.10 -2.22 -24.52
C GLN A 411 19.68 -3.05 -23.37
N LEU A 412 18.86 -3.81 -22.64
CA LEU A 412 19.35 -4.68 -21.57
C LEU A 412 20.30 -5.76 -22.14
N ALA A 413 19.91 -6.41 -23.24
CA ALA A 413 20.74 -7.41 -23.91
C ALA A 413 22.06 -6.84 -24.46
N MET A 414 22.07 -5.58 -24.90
CA MET A 414 23.30 -4.89 -25.30
C MET A 414 24.27 -4.74 -24.13
N TRP A 415 23.79 -4.36 -22.95
CA TRP A 415 24.65 -4.26 -21.77
C TRP A 415 25.12 -5.62 -21.25
N ASP A 416 24.29 -6.66 -21.36
CA ASP A 416 24.71 -8.04 -21.05
C ASP A 416 25.87 -8.48 -21.96
N ARG A 417 25.78 -8.22 -23.27
CA ARG A 417 26.88 -8.47 -24.23
C ARG A 417 28.13 -7.64 -23.92
N THR A 418 27.94 -6.39 -23.52
CA THR A 418 29.04 -5.48 -23.16
C THR A 418 29.77 -5.96 -21.92
N ALA A 419 29.03 -6.39 -20.89
CA ALA A 419 29.59 -6.97 -19.69
C ALA A 419 30.38 -8.25 -19.99
N ALA A 420 29.83 -9.16 -20.81
CA ALA A 420 30.52 -10.39 -21.21
C ALA A 420 31.81 -10.10 -21.99
N LYS A 421 31.78 -9.16 -22.94
CA LYS A 421 32.97 -8.76 -23.70
C LYS A 421 34.06 -8.16 -22.82
N ARG A 422 33.68 -7.31 -21.86
CA ARG A 422 34.62 -6.69 -20.91
C ARG A 422 35.18 -7.72 -19.94
N GLN A 423 34.37 -8.68 -19.50
CA GLN A 423 34.84 -9.79 -18.67
C GLN A 423 35.88 -10.62 -19.41
N ASP A 424 35.62 -11.02 -20.65
CA ASP A 424 36.59 -11.77 -21.47
C ASP A 424 37.89 -10.96 -21.68
N TYR A 425 37.79 -9.65 -21.89
CA TYR A 425 38.98 -8.79 -21.98
C TYR A 425 39.76 -8.71 -20.66
N GLU A 426 39.07 -8.53 -19.53
CA GLU A 426 39.66 -8.52 -18.19
C GLU A 426 40.30 -9.87 -17.85
N ASP A 427 39.68 -10.98 -18.22
CA ASP A 427 40.20 -12.33 -17.97
C ASP A 427 41.46 -12.60 -18.82
N ARG A 428 41.45 -12.20 -20.10
CA ARG A 428 42.60 -12.40 -21.01
C ARG A 428 43.76 -11.47 -20.73
N TYR A 429 43.48 -10.21 -20.41
CA TYR A 429 44.48 -9.15 -20.37
C TYR A 429 44.66 -8.52 -19.01
N GLY A 430 43.81 -8.78 -18.02
CA GLY A 430 43.85 -8.17 -16.70
C GLY A 430 45.14 -8.46 -15.95
N ALA A 431 45.65 -9.69 -16.01
CA ALA A 431 46.95 -10.03 -15.43
C ALA A 431 48.10 -9.27 -16.09
N ARG A 432 48.02 -9.07 -17.41
CA ARG A 432 49.03 -8.35 -18.20
C ARG A 432 48.97 -6.83 -17.97
N LEU A 433 47.77 -6.26 -17.87
CA LEU A 433 47.54 -4.85 -17.55
C LEU A 433 47.96 -4.52 -16.11
N ASN A 434 47.65 -5.40 -15.14
CA ASN A 434 48.14 -5.28 -13.77
C ASN A 434 49.66 -5.39 -13.67
N TRP A 435 50.30 -6.15 -14.56
CA TRP A 435 51.76 -6.20 -14.64
C TRP A 435 52.34 -4.88 -15.15
N PHE A 436 51.74 -4.26 -16.18
CA PHE A 436 52.18 -2.97 -16.69
C PHE A 436 51.86 -1.77 -15.77
N SER A 437 50.81 -1.84 -14.95
CA SER A 437 50.43 -0.76 -14.02
C SER A 437 51.29 -0.71 -12.76
N ARG A 438 51.97 -1.80 -12.41
CA ARG A 438 53.04 -1.80 -11.41
C ARG A 438 54.28 -1.19 -12.04
N GLY A 439 54.36 0.14 -12.05
CA GLY A 439 55.46 0.89 -12.65
C GLY A 439 56.83 0.34 -12.28
N TYR A 440 57.74 0.29 -13.25
CA TYR A 440 59.14 -0.06 -13.01
C TYR A 440 59.71 0.86 -11.92
N SER A 441 60.05 0.29 -10.76
CA SER A 441 60.89 0.96 -9.77
C SER A 441 62.30 1.07 -10.36
N THR A 442 62.56 2.15 -11.09
CA THR A 442 63.90 2.49 -11.54
C THR A 442 64.68 2.99 -10.33
N ARG A 443 65.30 2.06 -9.59
CA ARG A 443 66.43 2.42 -8.72
C ARG A 443 67.52 2.99 -9.62
N ILE A 444 67.65 4.31 -9.62
CA ILE A 444 68.81 5.00 -10.18
C ILE A 444 70.01 4.57 -9.33
N ILE A 445 70.87 3.71 -9.88
CA ILE A 445 72.15 3.37 -9.27
C ILE A 445 73.11 4.55 -9.56
N PRO A 446 73.63 5.26 -8.55
CA PRO A 446 74.61 6.32 -8.78
C PRO A 446 75.88 5.68 -9.35
N LYS A 447 76.39 6.23 -10.47
CA LYS A 447 77.72 5.86 -10.98
C LYS A 447 78.78 6.30 -9.98
N ALA A 448 79.68 5.37 -9.65
CA ALA A 448 80.84 5.54 -8.78
C ALA A 448 81.91 6.46 -9.37
#